data_AF-A0A436SMB0-F1
#
_entry.id   AF-A0A436SMB0-F1
#
_cell.length_a   1.000
_cell.length_b   1.000
_cell.length_c   1.000
_cell.angle_alpha   90.00
_cell.angle_beta   90.00
_cell.angle_gamma   90.00
#
_symmetry.space_group_name_H-M   'P 1'
#
loop_
_entity.id
_entity.type
_entity.pdbx_description
1 polymer ?
#
loop_
_entity_poly.entity_id
_entity_poly.type
_entity_poly.pdbx_seq_one_letter_code
_entity_poly.pdbx_strand_id
1 'polypeptide(L)'
;MDVRSALGSFHPGPGTLSFRSKTKGQYLNLHRMLQLYETGKSPHLFGAGLTSEDILTQTSVGHELRHFHDWLLSFSYLEAARRRLFLGVNAFETLRHFPRFPGGLFPLPLLDWAITDPNKRQVKIEELDDFFGAGKLKICDIPYFSLPRLQDLSSYSDSLTNGFLVCTRAALSIRMLLNGFLPPGHLSPSDVFELSAVATQLLTIIDRFGSRTGQDIYERNILNTPYDRVLDPIDALVMRGGEGDISGPAVLLLASAMALWAICSGPPSAGPMDPETCPSLRFAKLRAKLLDKKDDLEGRIHSSDGLIAYFDGLMCEKPIADRVALATAYFKTVTREMEAQACHFPSGHPMVMTLRYWQELLSIREELHDVVFKDLTMHMRGAYESKYAYKLTLPAIMIDGTEIELDDLFDDPLSESFFANVVGKERIVRLSDRMNLLEKEIGFVNIADMVISKIFFDQDFALSQASKARLSDAVESVVGHQCISL
;
A
#
# COMPACT_ATOMS: atom_id res chain seq x y z
N MET A 1 -20.65 -16.66 14.71
CA MET A 1 -20.07 -15.81 13.65
C MET A 1 -18.88 -15.10 14.26
N ASP A 2 -17.70 -15.35 13.71
CA ASP A 2 -16.44 -14.75 14.16
C ASP A 2 -16.39 -13.34 13.55
N VAL A 3 -16.90 -12.34 14.29
CA VAL A 3 -16.92 -10.93 13.88
C VAL A 3 -15.50 -10.38 14.05
N ARG A 4 -14.62 -10.79 13.15
CA ARG A 4 -13.25 -10.31 12.98
C ARG A 4 -12.98 -10.12 11.49
N SER A 5 -13.91 -9.50 10.76
CA SER A 5 -13.50 -8.86 9.51
C SER A 5 -12.55 -7.76 9.93
N ALA A 6 -11.26 -8.06 9.86
CA ALA A 6 -10.22 -7.12 10.18
C ALA A 6 -10.57 -5.79 9.50
N LEU A 7 -10.44 -4.70 10.25
CA LEU A 7 -10.09 -3.42 9.63
C LEU A 7 -8.91 -3.72 8.67
N GLY A 8 -8.68 -2.95 7.63
CA GLY A 8 -7.61 -3.28 6.67
C GLY A 8 -6.29 -3.69 7.35
N SER A 9 -5.49 -4.45 6.62
CA SER A 9 -4.06 -4.46 6.91
C SER A 9 -3.37 -3.86 5.71
N PHE A 10 -2.36 -3.06 5.98
CA PHE A 10 -1.67 -2.28 4.99
C PHE A 10 -0.79 -3.21 4.21
N HIS A 11 -1.19 -3.44 2.97
CA HIS A 11 -0.42 -4.23 2.03
C HIS A 11 0.20 -3.27 1.02
N PRO A 12 1.53 -3.00 1.12
CA PRO A 12 2.19 -2.25 0.07
C PRO A 12 2.06 -3.01 -1.24
N GLY A 13 1.30 -2.45 -2.16
CA GLY A 13 1.00 -3.01 -3.47
C GLY A 13 1.40 -2.08 -4.61
N PRO A 14 0.95 -2.36 -5.84
CA PRO A 14 1.25 -1.53 -6.98
C PRO A 14 0.49 -0.19 -6.98
N GLY A 15 -0.37 0.06 -5.99
CA GLY A 15 -1.29 1.21 -5.99
C GLY A 15 -2.71 0.86 -6.44
N THR A 16 -3.09 -0.43 -6.36
CA THR A 16 -4.48 -0.90 -6.51
C THR A 16 -5.04 -1.24 -5.13
N LEU A 17 -6.25 -0.80 -4.83
CA LEU A 17 -6.96 -1.16 -3.60
C LEU A 17 -7.77 -2.43 -3.81
N SER A 18 -7.83 -3.31 -2.81
CA SER A 18 -8.53 -4.58 -2.92
C SER A 18 -9.49 -4.79 -1.76
N PHE A 19 -10.75 -5.05 -2.06
CA PHE A 19 -11.79 -5.32 -1.08
C PHE A 19 -12.38 -6.70 -1.31
N ARG A 20 -12.45 -7.53 -0.27
CA ARG A 20 -13.18 -8.79 -0.31
C ARG A 20 -14.58 -8.58 0.26
N SER A 21 -15.60 -8.94 -0.52
CA SER A 21 -17.00 -8.91 -0.09
C SER A 21 -17.49 -10.33 0.12
N LYS A 22 -18.00 -10.63 1.32
CA LYS A 22 -18.61 -11.93 1.67
C LYS A 22 -20.13 -11.91 1.65
N THR A 23 -20.73 -10.71 1.67
CA THR A 23 -22.18 -10.55 1.65
C THR A 23 -22.60 -9.49 0.62
N LYS A 24 -23.85 -9.58 0.14
CA LYS A 24 -24.45 -8.52 -0.71
C LYS A 24 -24.42 -7.16 0.01
N GLY A 25 -24.66 -7.15 1.32
CA GLY A 25 -24.62 -5.94 2.15
C GLY A 25 -23.25 -5.25 2.08
N GLN A 26 -22.17 -6.01 2.26
CA GLN A 26 -20.80 -5.48 2.17
C GLN A 26 -20.51 -4.90 0.78
N TYR A 27 -20.83 -5.64 -0.29
CA TYR A 27 -20.64 -5.14 -1.67
C TYR A 27 -21.40 -3.84 -1.94
N LEU A 28 -22.67 -3.76 -1.53
CA LEU A 28 -23.49 -2.56 -1.72
C LEU A 28 -22.95 -1.38 -0.91
N ASN A 29 -22.46 -1.61 0.31
CA ASN A 29 -21.86 -0.59 1.15
C ASN A 29 -20.56 -0.03 0.53
N LEU A 30 -19.71 -0.89 -0.03
CA LEU A 30 -18.53 -0.46 -0.78
C LEU A 30 -18.96 0.39 -1.99
N HIS A 31 -19.88 -0.11 -2.81
CA HIS A 31 -20.36 0.61 -4.01
C HIS A 31 -20.96 1.99 -3.69
N ARG A 32 -21.72 2.12 -2.60
CA ARG A 32 -22.25 3.41 -2.13
C ARG A 32 -21.13 4.40 -1.81
N MET A 33 -20.08 3.92 -1.16
CA MET A 33 -18.92 4.77 -0.86
C MET A 33 -18.17 5.15 -2.12
N LEU A 34 -17.99 4.24 -3.07
CA LEU A 34 -17.42 4.55 -4.39
C LEU A 34 -18.26 5.60 -5.14
N GLN A 35 -19.58 5.53 -5.05
CA GLN A 35 -20.47 6.55 -5.63
C GLN A 35 -20.35 7.92 -4.93
N LEU A 36 -20.19 7.94 -3.60
CA LEU A 36 -19.89 9.18 -2.88
C LEU A 36 -18.59 9.79 -3.39
N TYR A 37 -17.57 8.97 -3.57
CA TYR A 37 -16.28 9.38 -4.09
C TYR A 37 -16.37 9.87 -5.53
N GLU A 38 -17.16 9.24 -6.39
CA GLU A 38 -17.34 9.67 -7.78
C GLU A 38 -18.15 10.96 -7.91
N THR A 39 -19.23 11.10 -7.13
CA THR A 39 -20.24 12.14 -7.36
C THR A 39 -20.19 13.30 -6.36
N GLY A 40 -19.44 13.15 -5.27
CA GLY A 40 -19.45 14.06 -4.12
C GLY A 40 -20.79 14.11 -3.37
N LYS A 41 -21.78 13.31 -3.79
CA LYS A 41 -23.09 13.24 -3.15
C LYS A 41 -23.07 12.04 -2.22
N SER A 42 -23.20 12.29 -0.93
CA SER A 42 -23.44 11.22 0.03
C SER A 42 -24.71 10.49 -0.39
N PRO A 43 -24.66 9.18 -0.69
CA PRO A 43 -25.89 8.41 -0.71
C PRO A 43 -26.54 8.64 0.67
N HIS A 44 -27.78 9.08 0.68
CA HIS A 44 -28.50 9.35 1.92
C HIS A 44 -28.49 8.07 2.75
N LEU A 45 -27.78 8.11 3.88
CA LEU A 45 -27.93 7.14 4.95
C LEU A 45 -28.54 7.92 6.11
N PHE A 46 -29.86 8.12 6.04
CA PHE A 46 -30.60 8.58 7.20
C PHE A 46 -30.61 7.47 8.24
N GLY A 47 -30.16 7.82 9.46
CA GLY A 47 -30.08 6.92 10.59
C GLY A 47 -31.45 6.39 11.02
N ALA A 48 -31.59 5.07 10.92
CA ALA A 48 -32.13 4.13 11.90
C ALA A 48 -31.89 2.73 11.33
N GLY A 49 -31.02 1.92 11.95
CA GLY A 49 -30.83 0.50 11.57
C GLY A 49 -29.54 0.11 10.84
N LEU A 50 -28.53 0.99 10.71
CA LEU A 50 -27.19 0.56 10.27
C LEU A 50 -26.45 -0.12 11.41
N THR A 51 -25.86 -1.29 11.14
CA THR A 51 -25.05 -2.01 12.13
C THR A 51 -23.64 -1.42 12.21
N SER A 52 -22.91 -1.71 13.29
CA SER A 52 -21.48 -1.38 13.38
C SER A 52 -20.66 -1.97 12.24
N GLU A 53 -21.03 -3.17 11.76
CA GLU A 53 -20.40 -3.82 10.61
C GLU A 53 -20.64 -3.05 9.31
N ASP A 54 -21.85 -2.52 9.10
CA ASP A 54 -22.14 -1.67 7.95
C ASP A 54 -21.30 -0.39 7.96
N ILE A 55 -21.19 0.26 9.12
CA ILE A 55 -20.40 1.50 9.28
C ILE A 55 -18.91 1.20 9.03
N LEU A 56 -18.38 0.12 9.59
CA LEU A 56 -17.00 -0.29 9.38
C LEU A 56 -16.72 -0.64 7.92
N THR A 57 -17.62 -1.39 7.27
CA THR A 57 -17.48 -1.73 5.85
C THR A 57 -17.49 -0.48 4.98
N GLN A 58 -18.40 0.46 5.24
CA GLN A 58 -18.44 1.72 4.47
C GLN A 58 -17.16 2.54 4.68
N THR A 59 -16.74 2.72 5.92
CA THR A 59 -15.56 3.52 6.24
C THR A 59 -14.24 2.83 5.90
N SER A 60 -14.25 1.52 5.59
CA SER A 60 -13.07 0.79 5.11
C SER A 60 -12.54 1.33 3.77
N VAL A 61 -13.38 1.87 2.90
CA VAL A 61 -12.92 2.48 1.64
C VAL A 61 -12.05 3.70 1.93
N GLY A 62 -12.47 4.51 2.91
CA GLY A 62 -11.71 5.66 3.39
C GLY A 62 -10.38 5.26 4.03
N HIS A 63 -10.40 4.23 4.86
CA HIS A 63 -9.22 3.63 5.47
C HIS A 63 -8.18 3.20 4.41
N GLU A 64 -8.60 2.43 3.41
CA GLU A 64 -7.71 1.97 2.32
C GLU A 64 -7.23 3.13 1.43
N LEU A 65 -8.09 4.12 1.17
CA LEU A 65 -7.66 5.35 0.49
C LEU A 65 -6.62 6.12 1.30
N ARG A 66 -6.73 6.12 2.64
CA ARG A 66 -5.71 6.74 3.49
C ARG A 66 -4.38 6.02 3.36
N HIS A 67 -4.35 4.69 3.35
CA HIS A 67 -3.14 3.93 3.05
C HIS A 67 -2.53 4.32 1.72
N PHE A 68 -3.34 4.40 0.67
CA PHE A 68 -2.87 4.78 -0.66
C PHE A 68 -2.29 6.20 -0.69
N HIS A 69 -2.96 7.16 -0.05
CA HIS A 69 -2.47 8.54 0.05
C HIS A 69 -1.15 8.61 0.82
N ASP A 70 -1.09 7.98 1.99
CA ASP A 70 0.13 7.94 2.79
C ASP A 70 1.27 7.27 2.04
N TRP A 71 0.98 6.18 1.32
CA TRP A 71 1.93 5.48 0.46
C TRP A 71 2.44 6.39 -0.67
N LEU A 72 1.54 7.13 -1.33
CA LEU A 72 1.90 8.11 -2.35
C LEU A 72 2.72 9.27 -1.80
N LEU A 73 2.55 9.67 -0.55
CA LEU A 73 3.31 10.77 0.07
C LEU A 73 4.68 10.31 0.60
N SER A 74 4.76 9.05 1.05
CA SER A 74 5.98 8.42 1.55
C SER A 74 7.07 8.36 0.49
N PHE A 75 8.28 8.81 0.84
CA PHE A 75 9.45 8.64 -0.03
C PHE A 75 9.84 7.15 -0.16
N SER A 76 10.03 6.46 0.97
CA SER A 76 10.53 5.08 1.01
C SER A 76 9.59 4.09 0.34
N TYR A 77 8.28 4.23 0.57
CA TYR A 77 7.28 3.33 0.00
C TYR A 77 7.01 3.60 -1.48
N LEU A 78 7.00 4.85 -1.92
CA LEU A 78 6.86 5.16 -3.35
C LEU A 78 8.12 4.76 -4.13
N GLU A 79 9.31 4.88 -3.54
CA GLU A 79 10.54 4.35 -4.12
C GLU A 79 10.54 2.81 -4.17
N ALA A 80 10.02 2.15 -3.13
CA ALA A 80 9.82 0.70 -3.14
C ALA A 80 8.83 0.28 -4.25
N ALA A 81 7.75 1.03 -4.45
CA ALA A 81 6.79 0.80 -5.52
C ALA A 81 7.41 0.95 -6.91
N ARG A 82 8.17 2.02 -7.15
CA ARG A 82 8.94 2.20 -8.38
C ARG A 82 9.81 0.97 -8.64
N ARG A 83 10.60 0.57 -7.65
CA ARG A 83 11.48 -0.60 -7.74
C ARG A 83 10.71 -1.89 -8.03
N ARG A 84 9.54 -2.05 -7.42
CA ARG A 84 8.65 -3.21 -7.58
C ARG A 84 8.05 -3.28 -9.00
N LEU A 85 7.62 -2.15 -9.55
CA LEU A 85 7.18 -2.04 -10.95
C LEU A 85 8.28 -2.47 -11.93
N PHE A 86 9.52 -2.00 -11.72
CA PHE A 86 10.67 -2.41 -12.51
C PHE A 86 11.01 -3.89 -12.37
N LEU A 87 10.97 -4.40 -11.14
CA LEU A 87 11.14 -5.83 -10.88
C LEU A 87 10.08 -6.65 -11.61
N GLY A 88 8.83 -6.17 -11.68
CA GLY A 88 7.75 -6.77 -12.45
C GLY A 88 8.06 -6.84 -13.95
N VAL A 89 8.54 -5.75 -14.55
CA VAL A 89 8.98 -5.75 -15.96
C VAL A 89 10.13 -6.74 -16.18
N ASN A 90 11.15 -6.70 -15.32
CA ASN A 90 12.31 -7.58 -15.43
C ASN A 90 11.91 -9.06 -15.25
N ALA A 91 11.03 -9.37 -14.31
CA ALA A 91 10.51 -10.71 -14.08
C ALA A 91 9.70 -11.19 -15.28
N PHE A 92 8.84 -10.34 -15.84
CA PHE A 92 8.07 -10.64 -17.04
C PHE A 92 8.96 -10.96 -18.24
N GLU A 93 9.95 -10.09 -18.54
CA GLU A 93 10.89 -10.31 -19.65
C GLU A 93 11.73 -11.58 -19.43
N THR A 94 12.15 -11.84 -18.18
CA THR A 94 12.82 -13.08 -17.81
C THR A 94 11.92 -14.28 -18.13
N LEU A 95 10.71 -14.33 -17.58
CA LEU A 95 9.79 -15.46 -17.77
C LEU A 95 9.41 -15.68 -19.25
N ARG A 96 9.25 -14.61 -20.04
CA ARG A 96 8.93 -14.69 -21.46
C ARG A 96 10.06 -15.28 -22.30
N HIS A 97 11.31 -14.97 -21.98
CA HIS A 97 12.47 -15.34 -22.81
C HIS A 97 13.15 -16.64 -22.40
N PHE A 98 12.86 -17.18 -21.21
CA PHE A 98 13.44 -18.44 -20.72
C PHE A 98 12.58 -19.73 -20.77
N PRO A 99 11.42 -19.85 -21.47
CA PRO A 99 10.63 -21.09 -21.49
C PRO A 99 11.24 -22.21 -22.36
N ARG A 100 12.47 -22.04 -22.90
CA ARG A 100 13.07 -22.96 -23.89
C ARG A 100 14.14 -23.91 -23.34
N PHE A 101 14.31 -24.03 -22.02
CA PHE A 101 15.14 -25.10 -21.48
C PHE A 101 14.45 -26.46 -21.66
N PRO A 102 15.14 -27.50 -22.15
CA PRO A 102 14.55 -28.83 -22.31
C PRO A 102 14.05 -29.32 -20.94
N GLY A 103 12.73 -29.49 -20.81
CA GLY A 103 12.09 -29.97 -19.58
C GLY A 103 11.11 -29.01 -18.90
N GLY A 104 10.91 -27.78 -19.39
CA GLY A 104 9.85 -26.89 -18.87
C GLY A 104 10.09 -26.38 -17.44
N LEU A 105 11.30 -26.47 -16.93
CA LEU A 105 11.66 -26.04 -15.58
C LEU A 105 11.88 -24.52 -15.55
N PHE A 106 11.33 -23.85 -14.53
CA PHE A 106 11.80 -22.52 -14.14
C PHE A 106 13.34 -22.53 -14.01
N PRO A 107 14.05 -21.41 -14.24
CA PRO A 107 15.48 -21.35 -14.00
C PRO A 107 15.79 -21.96 -12.63
N LEU A 108 16.67 -22.97 -12.58
CA LEU A 108 16.96 -23.76 -11.37
C LEU A 108 17.08 -22.91 -10.08
N PRO A 109 17.70 -21.71 -10.08
CA PRO A 109 17.75 -20.86 -8.89
C PRO A 109 16.39 -20.34 -8.40
N LEU A 110 15.43 -20.11 -9.30
CA LEU A 110 14.09 -19.62 -8.98
C LEU A 110 13.16 -20.77 -8.56
N LEU A 111 13.31 -21.95 -9.17
CA LEU A 111 12.65 -23.16 -8.70
C LEU A 111 13.19 -23.57 -7.33
N ASP A 112 14.52 -23.66 -7.17
CA ASP A 112 15.19 -23.92 -5.91
C ASP A 112 14.75 -22.92 -4.86
N TRP A 113 14.72 -21.62 -5.16
CA TRP A 113 14.20 -20.62 -4.24
C TRP A 113 12.74 -20.86 -3.89
N ALA A 114 11.85 -21.02 -4.88
CA ALA A 114 10.43 -21.22 -4.66
C ALA A 114 10.13 -22.48 -3.82
N ILE A 115 10.85 -23.58 -4.06
CA ILE A 115 10.67 -24.85 -3.33
C ILE A 115 11.50 -24.91 -2.04
N THR A 116 12.44 -23.99 -1.82
CA THR A 116 13.25 -23.94 -0.59
C THR A 116 12.33 -23.63 0.60
N ASP A 117 12.48 -24.44 1.65
CA ASP A 117 11.82 -24.26 2.94
C ASP A 117 11.81 -22.78 3.40
N PRO A 118 10.67 -22.24 3.85
CA PRO A 118 10.56 -20.84 4.26
C PRO A 118 11.60 -20.39 5.28
N ASN A 119 11.97 -21.25 6.26
CA ASN A 119 12.99 -20.90 7.24
C ASN A 119 14.37 -20.84 6.61
N LYS A 120 14.71 -21.77 5.71
CA LYS A 120 15.97 -21.72 4.96
C LYS A 120 16.05 -20.52 4.03
N ARG A 121 14.94 -20.15 3.39
CA ARG A 121 14.85 -18.90 2.61
C ARG A 121 15.09 -17.70 3.50
N GLN A 122 14.45 -17.65 4.67
CA GLN A 122 14.58 -16.54 5.61
C GLN A 122 16.02 -16.42 6.15
N VAL A 123 16.68 -17.52 6.49
CA VAL A 123 18.12 -17.53 6.87
C VAL A 123 18.99 -17.02 5.71
N LYS A 124 18.74 -17.47 4.48
CA LYS A 124 19.48 -17.01 3.31
C LYS A 124 19.22 -15.53 3.00
N ILE A 125 18.00 -15.05 3.27
CA ILE A 125 17.65 -13.62 3.19
C ILE A 125 18.43 -12.85 4.25
N GLU A 126 18.48 -13.33 5.49
CA GLU A 126 19.24 -12.73 6.59
C GLU A 126 20.74 -12.71 6.30
N GLU A 127 21.30 -13.79 5.76
CA GLU A 127 22.70 -13.84 5.30
C GLU A 127 22.97 -12.85 4.17
N LEU A 128 22.03 -12.71 3.22
CA LEU A 128 22.14 -11.72 2.15
C LEU A 128 21.94 -10.30 2.68
N ASP A 129 21.05 -10.08 3.65
CA ASP A 129 20.81 -8.79 4.30
C ASP A 129 22.02 -8.36 5.13
N ASP A 130 22.66 -9.27 5.86
CA ASP A 130 23.94 -9.03 6.53
C ASP A 130 25.06 -8.72 5.53
N PHE A 131 25.07 -9.43 4.39
CA PHE A 131 26.07 -9.24 3.34
C PHE A 131 25.90 -7.91 2.58
N PHE A 132 24.66 -7.49 2.29
CA PHE A 132 24.33 -6.28 1.53
C PHE A 132 24.10 -5.04 2.42
N GLY A 133 23.53 -5.21 3.61
CA GLY A 133 23.18 -4.18 4.59
C GLY A 133 24.36 -3.65 5.40
N ALA A 134 25.50 -4.35 5.45
CA ALA A 134 26.71 -3.92 6.17
C ALA A 134 27.58 -2.88 5.41
N GLY A 135 27.00 -2.09 4.48
CA GLY A 135 27.69 -0.99 3.81
C GLY A 135 28.79 -1.37 2.79
N LYS A 136 28.93 -2.66 2.43
CA LYS A 136 29.99 -3.15 1.53
C LYS A 136 29.66 -3.09 0.04
N LEU A 137 28.39 -2.99 -0.34
CA LEU A 137 27.98 -2.83 -1.73
C LEU A 137 26.88 -1.77 -1.79
N LYS A 138 27.05 -0.75 -2.65
CA LYS A 138 25.94 0.12 -3.05
C LYS A 138 24.84 -0.79 -3.60
N ILE A 139 23.73 -0.92 -2.89
CA ILE A 139 22.54 -1.61 -3.38
C ILE A 139 22.07 -0.79 -4.58
N CYS A 140 22.43 -1.27 -5.78
CA CYS A 140 22.30 -0.53 -7.03
C CYS A 140 20.85 -0.09 -7.26
N ASP A 141 20.67 1.10 -7.83
CA ASP A 141 19.52 1.39 -8.67
C ASP A 141 19.25 0.16 -9.54
N ILE A 142 18.02 -0.33 -9.55
CA ILE A 142 17.63 -1.45 -10.42
C ILE A 142 17.96 -1.00 -11.84
N PRO A 143 19.03 -1.51 -12.48
CA PRO A 143 19.27 -1.15 -13.86
C PRO A 143 18.21 -1.89 -14.67
N TYR A 144 17.47 -1.15 -15.48
CA TYR A 144 16.65 -1.76 -16.52
C TYR A 144 17.54 -2.62 -17.41
N PHE A 145 17.17 -3.88 -17.60
CA PHE A 145 17.86 -4.74 -18.55
C PHE A 145 17.22 -4.55 -19.92
N SER A 146 17.95 -3.89 -20.82
CA SER A 146 17.52 -3.83 -22.22
C SER A 146 17.48 -5.26 -22.81
N LEU A 147 16.51 -5.50 -23.70
CA LEU A 147 16.34 -6.78 -24.40
C LEU A 147 17.63 -7.35 -25.02
N PRO A 148 18.54 -6.54 -25.63
CA PRO A 148 19.84 -7.04 -26.11
C PRO A 148 20.73 -7.59 -24.99
N ARG A 149 20.72 -6.97 -23.81
CA ARG A 149 21.50 -7.43 -22.65
C ARG A 149 20.91 -8.72 -22.08
N LEU A 150 19.59 -8.90 -22.07
CA LEU A 150 18.95 -10.17 -21.69
C LEU A 150 19.25 -11.28 -22.71
N GLN A 151 19.28 -10.96 -24.01
CA GLN A 151 19.65 -11.90 -25.08
C GLN A 151 21.12 -12.33 -24.97
N ASP A 152 22.03 -11.39 -24.70
CA ASP A 152 23.45 -11.69 -24.44
C ASP A 152 23.63 -12.56 -23.19
N LEU A 153 22.84 -12.30 -22.13
CA LEU A 153 22.87 -13.08 -20.89
C LEU A 153 22.26 -14.48 -21.06
N SER A 154 21.28 -14.67 -21.95
CA SER A 154 20.63 -15.97 -22.22
C SER A 154 21.55 -17.00 -22.87
N SER A 155 22.65 -16.53 -23.47
CA SER A 155 23.60 -17.36 -24.24
C SER A 155 24.61 -18.10 -23.36
N TYR A 156 24.66 -17.83 -22.04
CA TYR A 156 25.64 -18.36 -21.08
C TYR A 156 24.99 -18.68 -19.72
N SER A 157 25.26 -19.85 -19.12
CA SER A 157 24.63 -20.23 -17.84
C SER A 157 24.99 -19.33 -16.66
N ASP A 158 26.22 -18.80 -16.62
CA ASP A 158 26.68 -17.90 -15.55
C ASP A 158 25.97 -16.54 -15.58
N SER A 159 25.52 -16.14 -16.77
CA SER A 159 24.80 -14.90 -17.00
C SER A 159 23.31 -14.96 -16.57
N LEU A 160 22.70 -16.15 -16.59
CA LEU A 160 21.38 -16.41 -15.99
C LEU A 160 21.40 -16.25 -14.47
N THR A 161 22.45 -16.77 -13.82
CA THR A 161 22.68 -16.57 -12.39
C THR A 161 22.79 -15.07 -12.07
N ASN A 162 23.44 -14.28 -12.93
CA ASN A 162 23.53 -12.82 -12.75
C ASN A 162 22.17 -12.09 -12.88
N GLY A 163 21.32 -12.47 -13.83
CA GLY A 163 19.97 -11.90 -13.97
C GLY A 163 19.10 -12.16 -12.73
N PHE A 164 19.11 -13.41 -12.25
CA PHE A 164 18.43 -13.79 -11.00
C PHE A 164 18.97 -13.03 -9.79
N LEU A 165 20.30 -12.96 -9.63
CA LEU A 165 20.93 -12.22 -8.53
C LEU A 165 20.53 -10.74 -8.51
N VAL A 166 20.31 -10.11 -9.67
CA VAL A 166 19.82 -8.73 -9.71
C VAL A 166 18.34 -8.63 -9.30
N CYS A 167 17.49 -9.56 -9.74
CA CYS A 167 16.09 -9.61 -9.27
C CYS A 167 16.00 -9.87 -7.76
N THR A 168 16.81 -10.76 -7.21
CA THR A 168 16.90 -11.02 -5.76
C THR A 168 17.42 -9.79 -5.01
N ARG A 169 18.47 -9.11 -5.51
CA ARG A 169 18.97 -7.85 -4.91
C ARG A 169 17.91 -6.75 -4.94
N ALA A 170 17.16 -6.64 -6.02
CA ALA A 170 16.04 -5.70 -6.13
C ALA A 170 14.95 -6.02 -5.09
N ALA A 171 14.57 -7.29 -4.95
CA ALA A 171 13.60 -7.73 -3.95
C ALA A 171 14.07 -7.44 -2.51
N LEU A 172 15.33 -7.74 -2.18
CA LEU A 172 15.92 -7.39 -0.89
C LEU A 172 15.87 -5.89 -0.64
N SER A 173 16.24 -5.09 -1.64
CA SER A 173 16.17 -3.64 -1.52
C SER A 173 14.75 -3.13 -1.26
N ILE A 174 13.75 -3.69 -1.92
CA ILE A 174 12.34 -3.39 -1.67
C ILE A 174 11.99 -3.74 -0.23
N ARG A 175 12.36 -4.94 0.25
CA ARG A 175 12.10 -5.35 1.66
C ARG A 175 12.72 -4.40 2.66
N MET A 176 13.96 -3.97 2.44
CA MET A 176 14.64 -3.04 3.34
C MET A 176 13.95 -1.67 3.37
N LEU A 177 13.43 -1.18 2.23
CA LEU A 177 12.66 0.07 2.18
C LEU A 177 11.32 -0.04 2.92
N LEU A 178 10.65 -1.19 2.82
CA LEU A 178 9.34 -1.42 3.42
C LEU A 178 9.41 -1.72 4.92
N ASN A 179 10.46 -2.41 5.39
CA ASN A 179 10.52 -2.89 6.77
C ASN A 179 11.49 -2.09 7.66
N GLY A 180 12.50 -1.44 7.08
CA GLY A 180 13.58 -0.80 7.84
C GLY A 180 14.37 -1.78 8.72
N PHE A 181 15.41 -1.28 9.39
CA PHE A 181 16.10 -1.99 10.47
C PHE A 181 15.46 -1.60 11.80
N LEU A 182 14.59 -2.44 12.36
CA LEU A 182 13.92 -2.13 13.62
C LEU A 182 14.43 -3.00 14.77
N PRO A 183 14.84 -2.38 15.89
CA PRO A 183 15.04 -3.11 17.13
C PRO A 183 13.71 -3.71 17.64
N PRO A 184 13.73 -4.81 18.40
CA PRO A 184 12.54 -5.38 19.03
C PRO A 184 11.79 -4.34 19.89
N GLY A 185 10.46 -4.27 19.74
CA GLY A 185 9.59 -3.41 20.56
C GLY A 185 9.26 -2.02 19.99
N HIS A 186 9.70 -1.71 18.77
CA HIS A 186 9.28 -0.51 18.03
C HIS A 186 8.16 -0.83 17.03
N LEU A 187 7.33 0.18 16.70
CA LEU A 187 6.33 0.09 15.63
C LEU A 187 7.01 -0.22 14.29
N SER A 188 6.50 -1.18 13.53
CA SER A 188 6.89 -1.44 12.15
C SER A 188 6.44 -0.31 11.23
N PRO A 189 7.02 -0.14 10.01
CA PRO A 189 6.63 0.97 9.16
C PRO A 189 5.16 0.86 8.80
N SER A 190 4.69 -0.36 8.51
CA SER A 190 3.27 -0.66 8.29
C SER A 190 2.38 -0.26 9.46
N ASP A 191 2.83 -0.44 10.72
CA ASP A 191 2.04 0.00 11.88
C ASP A 191 1.84 1.53 11.90
N VAL A 192 2.77 2.31 11.35
CA VAL A 192 2.62 3.77 11.23
C VAL A 192 1.56 4.13 10.18
N PHE A 193 1.47 3.39 9.08
CA PHE A 193 0.40 3.57 8.08
C PHE A 193 -0.95 3.15 8.64
N GLU A 194 -1.01 2.02 9.36
CA GLU A 194 -2.21 1.57 10.07
C GLU A 194 -2.71 2.59 11.07
N LEU A 195 -1.81 3.13 11.87
CA LEU A 195 -2.14 4.16 12.83
C LEU A 195 -2.83 5.36 12.18
N SER A 196 -2.26 5.82 11.06
CA SER A 196 -2.77 6.93 10.28
C SER A 196 -4.18 6.63 9.74
N ALA A 197 -4.38 5.43 9.17
CA ALA A 197 -5.65 5.00 8.60
C ALA A 197 -6.74 4.79 9.66
N VAL A 198 -6.43 4.07 10.75
CA VAL A 198 -7.36 3.82 11.87
C VAL A 198 -7.77 5.12 12.54
N ALA A 199 -6.83 6.02 12.85
CA ALA A 199 -7.14 7.31 13.46
C ALA A 199 -8.07 8.15 12.58
N THR A 200 -7.78 8.19 11.27
CA THR A 200 -8.60 8.89 10.29
C THR A 200 -10.00 8.28 10.17
N GLN A 201 -10.11 6.96 10.12
CA GLN A 201 -11.38 6.24 10.04
C GLN A 201 -12.25 6.49 11.27
N LEU A 202 -11.67 6.43 12.47
CA LEU A 202 -12.39 6.72 13.72
C LEU A 202 -12.85 8.17 13.81
N LEU A 203 -12.01 9.13 13.40
CA LEU A 203 -12.40 10.55 13.31
C LEU A 203 -13.57 10.74 12.33
N THR A 204 -13.52 10.10 11.15
CA THR A 204 -14.64 10.10 10.19
C THR A 204 -15.92 9.52 10.80
N ILE A 205 -15.82 8.43 11.57
CA ILE A 205 -16.98 7.82 12.23
C ILE A 205 -17.56 8.78 13.27
N ILE A 206 -16.71 9.39 14.11
CA ILE A 206 -17.13 10.36 15.13
C ILE A 206 -17.82 11.56 14.49
N ASP A 207 -17.22 12.12 13.42
CA ASP A 207 -17.75 13.29 12.73
C ASP A 207 -19.09 13.02 12.03
N ARG A 208 -19.29 11.82 11.47
CA ARG A 208 -20.50 11.48 10.68
C ARG A 208 -21.61 10.84 11.50
N PHE A 209 -21.27 10.02 12.50
CA PHE A 209 -22.22 9.20 13.25
C PHE A 209 -22.25 9.51 14.75
N GLY A 210 -21.41 10.45 15.22
CA GLY A 210 -21.32 10.90 16.60
C GLY A 210 -20.39 10.05 17.47
N SER A 211 -19.88 10.66 18.55
CA SER A 211 -18.88 10.05 19.44
C SER A 211 -19.32 8.73 20.05
N ARG A 212 -20.61 8.57 20.41
CA ARG A 212 -21.14 7.33 20.97
C ARG A 212 -21.04 6.16 20.00
N THR A 213 -21.35 6.38 18.72
CA THR A 213 -21.22 5.35 17.69
C THR A 213 -19.76 4.98 17.46
N GLY A 214 -18.87 5.98 17.48
CA GLY A 214 -17.42 5.75 17.50
C GLY A 214 -17.02 4.83 18.65
N GLN A 215 -17.44 5.15 19.87
CA GLN A 215 -17.10 4.39 21.09
C GLN A 215 -17.52 2.94 20.97
N ASP A 216 -18.78 2.70 20.60
CA ASP A 216 -19.34 1.37 20.44
C ASP A 216 -18.54 0.55 19.40
N ILE A 217 -18.10 1.19 18.30
CA ILE A 217 -17.28 0.54 17.27
C ILE A 217 -15.88 0.21 17.80
N TYR A 218 -15.23 1.16 18.48
CA TYR A 218 -13.92 0.97 19.08
C TYR A 218 -13.90 -0.20 20.07
N GLU A 219 -14.82 -0.21 21.03
CA GLU A 219 -14.89 -1.23 22.08
C GLU A 219 -15.17 -2.63 21.52
N ARG A 220 -16.04 -2.73 20.51
CA ARG A 220 -16.48 -4.03 19.97
C ARG A 220 -15.53 -4.60 18.92
N ASN A 221 -14.79 -3.76 18.20
CA ASN A 221 -14.05 -4.18 17.01
C ASN A 221 -12.55 -3.86 17.05
N ILE A 222 -12.10 -2.96 17.93
CA ILE A 222 -10.70 -2.49 17.98
C ILE A 222 -10.04 -2.89 19.29
N LEU A 223 -10.72 -2.75 20.43
CA LEU A 223 -10.17 -3.11 21.72
C LEU A 223 -9.75 -4.59 21.78
N ASN A 224 -8.59 -4.89 22.37
CA ASN A 224 -8.00 -6.24 22.45
C ASN A 224 -7.65 -6.89 21.10
N THR A 225 -7.56 -6.12 20.03
CA THR A 225 -7.03 -6.57 18.73
C THR A 225 -5.61 -6.07 18.53
N PRO A 226 -4.88 -6.50 17.47
CA PRO A 226 -3.59 -5.91 17.14
C PRO A 226 -3.64 -4.38 16.93
N TYR A 227 -4.79 -3.83 16.57
CA TYR A 227 -5.00 -2.39 16.39
C TYR A 227 -4.90 -1.58 17.69
N ASP A 228 -5.23 -2.19 18.83
CA ASP A 228 -5.06 -1.61 20.17
C ASP A 228 -3.58 -1.25 20.42
N ARG A 229 -2.69 -2.16 20.00
CA ARG A 229 -1.22 -1.99 20.12
C ARG A 229 -0.67 -0.83 19.28
N VAL A 230 -1.40 -0.41 18.27
CA VAL A 230 -1.01 0.69 17.38
C VAL A 230 -1.35 2.04 18.02
N LEU A 231 -2.41 2.11 18.84
CA LEU A 231 -2.85 3.32 19.55
C LEU A 231 -2.18 3.51 20.92
N ASP A 232 -1.83 2.40 21.60
CA ASP A 232 -1.12 2.38 22.89
C ASP A 232 0.07 3.36 23.00
N PRO A 233 0.96 3.52 22.00
CA PRO A 233 2.14 4.38 22.12
C PRO A 233 1.82 5.87 22.18
N ILE A 234 0.62 6.29 21.80
CA ILE A 234 0.18 7.69 21.66
C ILE A 234 -0.69 8.10 22.84
N ASP A 235 -1.46 7.17 23.40
CA ASP A 235 -2.19 7.38 24.65
C ASP A 235 -1.25 7.84 25.77
N ALA A 236 -0.02 7.29 25.82
CA ALA A 236 1.02 7.71 26.76
C ALA A 236 1.42 9.20 26.63
N LEU A 237 1.27 9.81 25.45
CA LEU A 237 1.62 11.21 25.18
C LEU A 237 0.57 12.20 25.69
N VAL A 238 -0.69 11.78 25.82
CA VAL A 238 -1.81 12.69 26.11
C VAL A 238 -2.48 12.41 27.46
N MET A 239 -2.44 11.18 27.97
CA MET A 239 -3.11 10.84 29.23
C MET A 239 -2.44 11.47 30.46
N ARG A 240 -3.26 12.13 31.30
CA ARG A 240 -3.00 12.49 32.71
C ARG A 240 -4.04 11.78 33.59
N GLY A 241 -3.97 10.45 33.70
CA GLY A 241 -4.93 9.68 34.51
C GLY A 241 -6.22 9.37 33.75
N GLY A 242 -6.61 8.09 33.77
CA GLY A 242 -7.64 7.53 32.91
C GLY A 242 -9.06 7.90 33.33
N GLU A 243 -9.82 8.48 32.41
CA GLU A 243 -11.27 8.37 32.34
C GLU A 243 -11.70 8.35 30.85
N GLY A 244 -12.01 7.15 30.34
CA GLY A 244 -13.39 6.80 29.99
C GLY A 244 -13.94 6.97 28.57
N ASP A 245 -13.41 7.83 27.71
CA ASP A 245 -13.87 7.95 26.30
C ASP A 245 -12.75 7.47 25.34
N ILE A 246 -13.06 7.01 24.11
CA ILE A 246 -12.08 6.72 23.04
C ILE A 246 -11.02 7.79 23.14
N SER A 247 -9.75 7.39 23.27
CA SER A 247 -8.57 8.25 23.35
C SER A 247 -8.85 9.57 22.63
N GLY A 248 -9.30 10.61 23.36
CA GLY A 248 -10.21 11.66 22.85
C GLY A 248 -9.91 12.15 21.44
N PRO A 249 -10.83 12.78 20.68
CA PRO A 249 -10.58 13.23 19.30
C PRO A 249 -9.24 13.97 19.08
N ALA A 250 -8.75 14.66 20.12
CA ALA A 250 -7.41 15.19 20.26
C ALA A 250 -6.25 14.18 20.09
N VAL A 251 -6.31 13.01 20.74
CA VAL A 251 -5.34 11.91 20.62
C VAL A 251 -5.37 11.28 19.23
N LEU A 252 -6.56 11.04 18.66
CA LEU A 252 -6.68 10.54 17.28
C LEU A 252 -6.09 11.55 16.28
N LEU A 253 -6.33 12.85 16.50
CA LEU A 253 -5.73 13.89 15.67
C LEU A 253 -4.20 13.92 15.81
N LEU A 254 -3.69 13.79 17.04
CA LEU A 254 -2.26 13.69 17.32
C LEU A 254 -1.64 12.48 16.63
N ALA A 255 -2.31 11.33 16.69
CA ALA A 255 -1.88 10.11 16.03
C ALA A 255 -1.74 10.27 14.52
N SER A 256 -2.80 10.79 13.87
CA SER A 256 -2.83 11.08 12.44
C SER A 256 -1.73 12.07 12.05
N ALA A 257 -1.50 13.12 12.85
CA ALA A 257 -0.47 14.12 12.58
C ALA A 257 0.95 13.57 12.74
N MET A 258 1.23 12.79 13.79
CA MET A 258 2.54 12.18 14.01
C MET A 258 2.87 11.18 12.91
N ALA A 259 1.89 10.36 12.51
CA ALA A 259 2.05 9.42 11.42
C ALA A 259 2.32 10.15 10.10
N LEU A 260 1.50 11.15 9.74
CA LEU A 260 1.69 11.93 8.52
C LEU A 260 3.07 12.61 8.47
N TRP A 261 3.52 13.20 9.58
CA TRP A 261 4.84 13.81 9.69
C TRP A 261 5.99 12.80 9.49
N ALA A 262 5.83 11.60 10.05
CA ALA A 262 6.80 10.53 9.92
C ALA A 262 6.85 9.97 8.50
N ILE A 263 5.68 9.81 7.85
CA ILE A 263 5.53 9.33 6.48
C ILE A 263 6.14 10.31 5.46
N CYS A 264 5.88 11.61 5.62
CA CYS A 264 6.30 12.66 4.69
C CYS A 264 7.78 13.03 4.80
N SER A 265 8.69 12.11 4.48
CA SER A 265 10.13 12.37 4.42
C SER A 265 10.56 13.01 3.09
N GLY A 266 11.63 13.79 3.13
CA GLY A 266 12.32 14.26 1.93
C GLY A 266 13.27 13.20 1.37
N PRO A 267 13.81 13.40 0.16
CA PRO A 267 14.83 12.51 -0.38
C PRO A 267 16.09 12.59 0.50
N PRO A 268 16.67 11.45 0.89
CA PRO A 268 17.81 11.41 1.80
C PRO A 268 19.10 11.84 1.10
N SER A 269 20.01 12.44 1.88
CA SER A 269 21.33 12.85 1.37
C SER A 269 22.26 11.66 1.12
N ALA A 270 22.13 10.57 1.89
CA ALA A 270 22.93 9.35 1.78
C ALA A 270 22.33 8.29 0.82
N GLY A 271 21.24 8.61 0.13
CA GLY A 271 20.53 7.70 -0.78
C GLY A 271 19.34 6.97 -0.12
N PRO A 272 18.46 6.35 -0.93
CA PRO A 272 17.09 5.99 -0.54
C PRO A 272 16.94 5.00 0.63
N MET A 273 18.02 4.33 1.03
CA MET A 273 18.05 3.38 2.15
C MET A 273 18.39 4.04 3.50
N ASP A 274 18.56 5.37 3.51
CA ASP A 274 18.86 6.11 4.73
C ASP A 274 17.78 5.88 5.79
N PRO A 275 18.15 5.45 7.02
CA PRO A 275 17.23 5.32 8.16
C PRO A 275 16.36 6.56 8.41
N GLU A 276 16.81 7.75 7.99
CA GLU A 276 16.05 9.01 8.09
C GLU A 276 14.79 9.08 7.22
N THR A 277 14.61 8.14 6.28
CA THR A 277 13.39 8.00 5.44
C THR A 277 12.41 6.95 5.96
N CYS A 278 12.81 6.13 6.93
CA CYS A 278 11.99 5.07 7.49
C CYS A 278 10.88 5.65 8.39
N PRO A 279 9.59 5.45 8.07
CA PRO A 279 8.48 6.01 8.84
C PRO A 279 8.54 5.65 10.33
N SER A 280 8.84 4.40 10.67
CA SER A 280 8.97 3.96 12.07
C SER A 280 10.04 4.68 12.87
N LEU A 281 11.24 4.83 12.29
CA LEU A 281 12.36 5.47 12.98
C LEU A 281 12.08 6.96 13.17
N ARG A 282 11.47 7.61 12.17
CA ARG A 282 11.03 9.00 12.26
C ARG A 282 9.95 9.18 13.32
N PHE A 283 8.95 8.30 13.33
CA PHE A 283 7.87 8.29 14.32
C PHE A 283 8.43 8.09 15.74
N ALA A 284 9.32 7.12 15.94
CA ALA A 284 9.95 6.85 17.23
C ALA A 284 10.79 8.04 17.73
N LYS A 285 11.56 8.68 16.84
CA LYS A 285 12.33 9.89 17.15
C LYS A 285 11.41 11.05 17.57
N LEU A 286 10.34 11.30 16.81
CA LEU A 286 9.36 12.34 17.15
C LEU A 286 8.70 12.05 18.50
N ARG A 287 8.23 10.82 18.72
CA ARG A 287 7.62 10.39 19.99
C ARG A 287 8.56 10.62 21.18
N ALA A 288 9.83 10.24 21.06
CA ALA A 288 10.81 10.46 22.12
C ALA A 288 10.95 11.95 22.47
N LYS A 289 11.02 12.83 21.45
CA LYS A 289 11.07 14.29 21.66
C LYS A 289 9.79 14.86 22.28
N LEU A 290 8.63 14.34 21.90
CA LEU A 290 7.35 14.77 22.45
C LEU A 290 7.18 14.35 23.92
N LEU A 291 7.69 13.18 24.32
CA LEU A 291 7.71 12.75 25.72
C LEU A 291 8.49 13.74 26.59
N ASP A 292 9.63 14.24 26.10
CA ASP A 292 10.45 15.25 26.79
C ASP A 292 9.78 16.64 26.87
N LYS A 293 8.74 16.88 26.05
CA LYS A 293 8.06 18.17 25.85
C LYS A 293 6.55 18.08 26.04
N LYS A 294 6.08 17.19 26.90
CA LYS A 294 4.65 16.87 27.07
C LYS A 294 3.80 18.09 27.42
N ASP A 295 4.26 18.97 28.30
CA ASP A 295 3.50 20.17 28.71
C ASP A 295 3.31 21.19 27.57
N ASP A 296 4.26 21.27 26.64
CA ASP A 296 4.17 22.17 25.47
C ASP A 296 3.19 21.64 24.41
N LEU A 297 2.88 20.33 24.45
CA LEU A 297 2.03 19.66 23.46
C LEU A 297 0.54 19.90 23.72
N GLU A 298 0.10 19.90 24.98
CA GLU A 298 -1.33 20.07 25.35
C GLU A 298 -1.93 21.36 24.76
N GLY A 299 -1.19 22.47 24.77
CA GLY A 299 -1.64 23.74 24.21
C GLY A 299 -1.71 23.79 22.67
N ARG A 300 -1.27 22.74 21.96
CA ARG A 300 -1.07 22.75 20.49
C ARG A 300 -1.96 21.75 19.74
N ILE A 301 -2.60 20.81 20.42
CA ILE A 301 -3.41 19.74 19.81
C ILE A 301 -4.68 20.29 19.09
N HIS A 302 -5.05 21.54 19.33
CA HIS A 302 -6.26 22.14 18.76
C HIS A 302 -6.11 22.64 17.31
N SER A 303 -4.89 22.69 16.76
CA SER A 303 -4.65 23.12 15.37
C SER A 303 -3.79 22.11 14.63
N SER A 304 -4.34 21.53 13.57
CA SER A 304 -3.65 20.64 12.65
C SER A 304 -2.37 21.25 12.06
N ASP A 305 -2.45 22.45 11.49
CA ASP A 305 -1.30 23.15 10.92
C ASP A 305 -0.29 23.55 12.00
N GLY A 306 -0.78 24.03 13.15
CA GLY A 306 0.06 24.39 14.28
C GLY A 306 0.82 23.20 14.87
N LEU A 307 0.21 22.01 14.85
CA LEU A 307 0.80 20.77 15.35
C LEU A 307 1.92 20.28 14.44
N ILE A 308 1.70 20.28 13.11
CA ILE A 308 2.77 19.95 12.14
C ILE A 308 3.92 20.94 12.21
N ALA A 309 3.63 22.25 12.22
CA ALA A 309 4.67 23.27 12.31
C ALA A 309 5.50 23.13 13.60
N TYR A 310 4.86 22.71 14.69
CA TYR A 310 5.55 22.38 15.93
C TYR A 310 6.47 21.16 15.77
N PHE A 311 6.02 20.09 15.11
CA PHE A 311 6.87 18.91 14.85
C PHE A 311 8.07 19.24 13.96
N ASP A 312 7.86 20.01 12.90
CA ASP A 312 8.93 20.46 12.01
C ASP A 312 9.99 21.26 12.78
N GLY A 313 9.56 22.19 13.64
CA GLY A 313 10.45 22.95 14.52
C GLY A 313 11.18 22.09 15.55
N LEU A 314 10.45 21.17 16.21
CA LEU A 314 11.00 20.27 17.23
C LEU A 314 12.08 19.34 16.66
N MET A 315 11.91 18.91 15.42
CA MET A 315 12.81 18.00 14.72
C MET A 315 13.85 18.72 13.86
N CYS A 316 13.80 20.05 13.79
CA CYS A 316 14.65 20.88 12.94
C CYS A 316 14.58 20.46 11.46
N GLU A 317 13.40 20.06 11.00
CA GLU A 317 13.15 19.65 9.62
C GLU A 317 12.45 20.76 8.82
N LYS A 318 12.57 20.68 7.49
CA LYS A 318 11.79 21.53 6.59
C LYS A 318 10.29 21.20 6.71
N PRO A 319 9.40 22.16 6.39
CA PRO A 319 7.97 21.89 6.30
C PRO A 319 7.64 20.63 5.51
N ILE A 320 6.64 19.85 5.96
CA ILE A 320 6.20 18.63 5.23
C ILE A 320 5.94 18.89 3.74
N ALA A 321 5.33 20.03 3.40
CA ALA A 321 5.03 20.41 2.02
C ALA A 321 6.30 20.54 1.16
N ASP A 322 7.37 21.11 1.72
CA ASP A 322 8.67 21.26 1.06
C ASP A 322 9.37 19.91 0.91
N ARG A 323 9.30 19.05 1.94
CA ARG A 323 9.87 17.70 1.90
C ARG A 323 9.21 16.85 0.81
N VAL A 324 7.89 16.87 0.73
CA VAL A 324 7.13 16.15 -0.30
C VAL A 324 7.42 16.73 -1.69
N ALA A 325 7.54 18.05 -1.84
CA ALA A 325 7.91 18.68 -3.12
C ALA A 325 9.32 18.28 -3.58
N LEU A 326 10.30 18.23 -2.67
CA LEU A 326 11.65 17.74 -2.96
C LEU A 326 11.64 16.27 -3.39
N ALA A 327 10.86 15.43 -2.71
CA ALA A 327 10.69 14.02 -3.08
C ALA A 327 10.02 13.87 -4.45
N THR A 328 8.99 14.66 -4.75
CA THR A 328 8.36 14.69 -6.08
C THR A 328 9.36 15.10 -7.17
N ALA A 329 10.21 16.09 -6.92
CA ALA A 329 11.26 16.50 -7.86
C ALA A 329 12.30 15.39 -8.10
N TYR A 330 12.67 14.64 -7.05
CA TYR A 330 13.49 13.45 -7.17
C TYR A 330 12.81 12.40 -8.07
N PHE A 331 11.54 12.08 -7.82
CA PHE A 331 10.82 11.09 -8.63
C PHE A 331 10.66 11.50 -10.09
N LYS A 332 10.43 12.79 -10.37
CA LYS A 332 10.45 13.31 -11.75
C LYS A 332 11.80 13.15 -12.43
N THR A 333 12.89 13.31 -11.68
CA THR A 333 14.25 13.15 -12.21
C THR A 333 14.51 11.70 -12.61
N VAL A 334 14.25 10.74 -11.72
CA VAL A 334 14.42 9.31 -12.03
C VAL A 334 13.45 8.82 -13.12
N THR A 335 12.26 9.44 -13.24
CA THR A 335 11.30 9.11 -14.31
C THR A 335 11.86 9.40 -15.70
N ARG A 336 12.68 10.45 -15.86
CA ARG A 336 13.33 10.75 -17.16
C ARG A 336 14.26 9.63 -17.62
N GLU A 337 14.89 8.93 -16.68
CA GLU A 337 15.73 7.78 -16.99
C GLU A 337 14.88 6.60 -17.51
N MET A 338 13.68 6.43 -16.93
CA MET A 338 12.70 5.43 -17.39
C MET A 338 12.18 5.77 -18.79
N GLU A 339 11.91 7.05 -19.06
CA GLU A 339 11.48 7.55 -20.38
C GLU A 339 12.54 7.28 -21.46
N ALA A 340 13.81 7.55 -21.15
CA ALA A 340 14.92 7.26 -22.04
C ALA A 340 15.03 5.77 -22.37
N GLN A 341 14.73 4.88 -21.42
CA GLN A 341 14.71 3.44 -21.67
C GLN A 341 13.46 3.03 -22.49
N ALA A 342 12.30 3.57 -22.16
CA ALA A 342 11.02 3.24 -22.79
C ALA A 342 10.95 3.68 -24.27
N CYS A 343 11.69 4.72 -24.67
CA CYS A 343 11.61 5.29 -26.03
C CYS A 343 12.01 4.31 -27.16
N HIS A 344 12.68 3.21 -26.82
CA HIS A 344 13.09 2.18 -27.78
C HIS A 344 12.03 1.09 -27.99
N PHE A 345 10.89 1.15 -27.30
CA PHE A 345 9.88 0.09 -27.29
C PHE A 345 8.54 0.55 -27.86
N PRO A 346 7.75 -0.37 -28.48
CA PRO A 346 6.41 -0.06 -28.95
C PRO A 346 5.44 0.20 -27.79
N SER A 347 4.32 0.87 -28.07
CA SER A 347 3.36 1.34 -27.05
C SER A 347 2.76 0.24 -26.16
N GLY A 348 2.67 -0.99 -26.64
CA GLY A 348 2.18 -2.15 -25.88
C GLY A 348 3.27 -2.94 -25.14
N HIS A 349 4.51 -2.44 -25.09
CA HIS A 349 5.60 -3.12 -24.40
C HIS A 349 5.46 -2.98 -22.86
N PRO A 350 5.79 -4.01 -22.06
CA PRO A 350 5.74 -3.98 -20.60
C PRO A 350 6.38 -2.74 -19.95
N MET A 351 7.55 -2.34 -20.46
CA MET A 351 8.25 -1.13 -20.01
C MET A 351 7.44 0.16 -20.26
N VAL A 352 6.79 0.29 -21.42
CA VAL A 352 5.98 1.48 -21.76
C VAL A 352 4.69 1.50 -20.93
N MET A 353 4.04 0.35 -20.77
CA MET A 353 2.84 0.21 -19.94
C MET A 353 3.13 0.58 -18.48
N THR A 354 4.25 0.08 -17.94
CA THR A 354 4.72 0.38 -16.59
C THR A 354 5.04 1.87 -16.41
N LEU A 355 5.74 2.47 -17.38
CA LEU A 355 6.03 3.90 -17.36
C LEU A 355 4.76 4.75 -17.33
N ARG A 356 3.76 4.42 -18.16
CA ARG A 356 2.49 5.17 -18.19
C ARG A 356 1.75 5.09 -16.87
N TYR A 357 1.70 3.91 -16.26
CA TYR A 357 1.08 3.76 -14.94
C TYR A 357 1.88 4.48 -13.84
N TRP A 358 3.21 4.43 -13.87
CA TRP A 358 4.07 5.18 -12.94
C TRP A 358 3.89 6.69 -13.06
N GLN A 359 3.82 7.22 -14.28
CA GLN A 359 3.54 8.64 -14.53
C GLN A 359 2.16 9.05 -13.99
N GLU A 360 1.17 8.17 -14.09
CA GLU A 360 -0.14 8.39 -13.48
C GLU A 360 -0.04 8.48 -11.96
N LEU A 361 0.62 7.52 -11.30
CA LEU A 361 0.84 7.56 -9.84
C LEU A 361 1.53 8.86 -9.39
N LEU A 362 2.54 9.31 -10.15
CA LEU A 362 3.21 10.58 -9.86
C LEU A 362 2.27 11.78 -10.03
N SER A 363 1.42 11.77 -11.06
CA SER A 363 0.45 12.84 -11.23
C SER A 363 -0.60 12.84 -10.11
N ILE A 364 -1.06 11.68 -9.63
CA ILE A 364 -1.96 11.61 -8.47
C ILE A 364 -1.26 12.13 -7.21
N ARG A 365 0.03 11.82 -7.01
CA ARG A 365 0.82 12.39 -5.91
C ARG A 365 0.85 13.92 -5.96
N GLU A 366 0.96 14.52 -7.15
CA GLU A 366 0.93 15.97 -7.32
C GLU A 366 -0.45 16.56 -7.02
N GLU A 367 -1.53 15.93 -7.52
CA GLU A 367 -2.91 16.31 -7.17
C GLU A 367 -3.11 16.25 -5.65
N LEU A 368 -2.63 15.18 -5.02
CA LEU A 368 -2.71 14.99 -3.58
C LEU A 368 -1.92 16.06 -2.82
N HIS A 369 -0.69 16.37 -3.24
CA HIS A 369 0.10 17.46 -2.65
C HIS A 369 -0.64 18.80 -2.73
N ASP A 370 -1.17 19.13 -3.91
CA ASP A 370 -1.88 20.38 -4.15
C ASP A 370 -3.17 20.52 -3.33
N VAL A 371 -3.80 19.43 -2.90
CA VAL A 371 -5.03 19.49 -2.12
C VAL A 371 -4.78 19.29 -0.63
N VAL A 372 -3.96 18.32 -0.24
CA VAL A 372 -3.65 18.01 1.17
C VAL A 372 -2.97 19.18 1.87
N PHE A 373 -1.99 19.82 1.23
CA PHE A 373 -1.26 20.92 1.86
C PHE A 373 -1.98 22.27 1.77
N LYS A 374 -3.11 22.35 1.05
CA LYS A 374 -4.02 23.51 1.12
C LYS A 374 -4.98 23.45 2.31
N ASP A 375 -5.31 22.24 2.78
CA ASP A 375 -6.19 22.03 3.93
C ASP A 375 -5.81 20.73 4.67
N LEU A 376 -4.74 20.82 5.45
CA LEU A 376 -4.19 19.70 6.19
C LEU A 376 -5.17 19.18 7.25
N THR A 377 -5.96 20.09 7.82
CA THR A 377 -6.97 19.78 8.83
C THR A 377 -7.99 18.78 8.28
N MET A 378 -8.49 19.01 7.06
CA MET A 378 -9.43 18.10 6.40
C MET A 378 -8.81 16.73 6.12
N HIS A 379 -7.55 16.69 5.70
CA HIS A 379 -6.86 15.44 5.43
C HIS A 379 -6.63 14.61 6.69
N MET A 380 -6.22 15.22 7.80
CA MET A 380 -5.95 14.50 9.06
C MET A 380 -7.20 14.06 9.81
N ARG A 381 -8.33 14.76 9.62
CA ARG A 381 -9.61 14.41 10.24
C ARG A 381 -10.46 13.42 9.43
N GLY A 382 -10.01 13.01 8.24
CA GLY A 382 -10.78 12.11 7.36
C GLY A 382 -11.96 12.78 6.65
N ALA A 383 -12.23 14.05 6.92
CA ALA A 383 -13.26 14.84 6.24
C ALA A 383 -13.00 15.00 4.73
N TYR A 384 -11.76 14.79 4.29
CA TYR A 384 -11.35 14.72 2.89
C TYR A 384 -12.23 13.79 2.05
N GLU A 385 -12.68 12.69 2.65
CA GLU A 385 -13.50 11.65 2.04
C GLU A 385 -14.89 12.14 1.58
N SER A 386 -15.32 13.31 2.06
CA SER A 386 -16.68 13.80 1.84
C SER A 386 -16.79 15.03 0.92
N LYS A 387 -15.79 15.92 0.91
CA LYS A 387 -15.93 17.25 0.26
C LYS A 387 -14.99 17.49 -0.92
N TYR A 388 -13.84 16.81 -1.00
CA TYR A 388 -12.84 17.04 -2.04
C TYR A 388 -12.42 15.79 -2.80
N ALA A 389 -12.71 14.60 -2.27
CA ALA A 389 -12.32 13.35 -2.90
C ALA A 389 -12.89 13.17 -4.32
N TYR A 390 -14.07 13.73 -4.62
CA TYR A 390 -14.65 13.73 -5.98
C TYR A 390 -13.87 14.53 -7.02
N LYS A 391 -12.94 15.37 -6.60
CA LYS A 391 -12.06 16.15 -7.49
C LYS A 391 -10.73 15.47 -7.74
N LEU A 392 -10.49 14.33 -7.12
CA LEU A 392 -9.23 13.61 -7.23
C LEU A 392 -9.35 12.41 -8.15
N THR A 393 -8.23 12.11 -8.77
CA THR A 393 -8.03 10.80 -9.37
C THR A 393 -7.86 9.75 -8.27
N LEU A 394 -8.76 8.77 -8.23
CA LEU A 394 -8.69 7.64 -7.30
C LEU A 394 -7.89 6.47 -7.92
N PRO A 395 -7.25 5.62 -7.11
CA PRO A 395 -6.62 4.40 -7.61
C PRO A 395 -7.64 3.44 -8.21
N ALA A 396 -7.16 2.45 -8.96
CA ALA A 396 -7.99 1.32 -9.35
C ALA A 396 -8.42 0.52 -8.11
N ILE A 397 -9.69 0.09 -8.07
CA ILE A 397 -10.28 -0.60 -6.93
C ILE A 397 -10.78 -1.97 -7.37
N MET A 398 -10.18 -3.03 -6.86
CA MET A 398 -10.59 -4.41 -7.08
C MET A 398 -11.58 -4.85 -5.99
N ILE A 399 -12.73 -5.36 -6.40
CA ILE A 399 -13.73 -5.94 -5.52
C ILE A 399 -13.84 -7.43 -5.85
N ASP A 400 -13.48 -8.27 -4.89
CA ASP A 400 -13.61 -9.72 -4.96
C ASP A 400 -14.97 -10.13 -4.39
N GLY A 401 -15.87 -10.56 -5.27
CA GLY A 401 -17.20 -11.09 -4.95
C GLY A 401 -17.31 -12.61 -5.09
N THR A 402 -16.19 -13.34 -5.08
CA THR A 402 -16.17 -14.80 -5.30
C THR A 402 -16.71 -15.60 -4.10
N GLU A 403 -16.60 -15.06 -2.89
CA GLU A 403 -17.04 -15.71 -1.64
C GLU A 403 -18.43 -15.24 -1.17
N ILE A 404 -19.22 -14.54 -2.00
CA ILE A 404 -20.53 -14.03 -1.57
C ILE A 404 -21.53 -15.17 -1.37
N GLU A 405 -21.95 -15.38 -0.11
CA GLU A 405 -22.95 -16.39 0.25
C GLU A 405 -24.35 -16.01 -0.27
N LEU A 406 -25.13 -17.04 -0.66
CA LEU A 406 -26.37 -16.92 -1.44
C LEU A 406 -27.64 -16.80 -0.59
N ASP A 407 -27.50 -16.87 0.73
CA ASP A 407 -28.62 -17.16 1.63
C ASP A 407 -29.31 -15.85 2.05
N ASP A 408 -30.26 -15.39 1.22
CA ASP A 408 -31.44 -14.52 1.52
C ASP A 408 -31.74 -13.48 0.42
N LEU A 409 -31.97 -13.90 -0.84
CA LEU A 409 -32.09 -12.95 -1.97
C LEU A 409 -33.28 -13.14 -2.93
N PHE A 410 -34.25 -13.97 -2.60
CA PHE A 410 -35.24 -14.44 -3.58
C PHE A 410 -36.41 -13.50 -3.93
N ASP A 411 -36.48 -12.27 -3.41
CA ASP A 411 -37.64 -11.37 -3.68
C ASP A 411 -37.31 -10.01 -4.36
N ASP A 412 -36.06 -9.78 -4.81
CA ASP A 412 -35.66 -8.49 -5.42
C ASP A 412 -35.19 -8.65 -6.88
N PRO A 413 -35.88 -8.04 -7.88
CA PRO A 413 -35.46 -8.04 -9.29
C PRO A 413 -34.04 -7.49 -9.53
N LEU A 414 -33.53 -6.63 -8.64
CA LEU A 414 -32.14 -6.15 -8.70
C LEU A 414 -31.13 -7.27 -8.36
N SER A 415 -31.56 -8.32 -7.62
CA SER A 415 -30.72 -9.47 -7.29
C SER A 415 -30.29 -10.26 -8.53
N GLU A 416 -31.14 -10.41 -9.55
CA GLU A 416 -30.79 -11.16 -10.77
C GLU A 416 -29.68 -10.47 -11.56
N SER A 417 -29.77 -9.14 -11.71
CA SER A 417 -28.72 -8.34 -12.35
C SER A 417 -27.42 -8.30 -11.53
N PHE A 418 -27.53 -8.31 -10.21
CA PHE A 418 -26.39 -8.40 -9.30
C PHE A 418 -25.69 -9.76 -9.46
N PHE A 419 -26.44 -10.86 -9.47
CA PHE A 419 -25.93 -12.21 -9.66
C PHE A 419 -25.14 -12.36 -10.96
N ALA A 420 -25.73 -11.95 -12.09
CA ALA A 420 -25.09 -12.08 -13.40
C ALA A 420 -23.76 -11.31 -13.50
N ASN A 421 -23.59 -10.23 -12.73
CA ASN A 421 -22.48 -9.31 -12.88
C ASN A 421 -21.43 -9.36 -11.76
N VAL A 422 -21.75 -9.95 -10.60
CA VAL A 422 -20.92 -9.81 -9.39
C VAL A 422 -20.52 -11.15 -8.79
N VAL A 423 -21.46 -12.07 -8.60
CA VAL A 423 -21.18 -13.32 -7.85
C VAL A 423 -20.22 -14.21 -8.64
N GLY A 424 -19.17 -14.68 -7.96
CA GLY A 424 -18.14 -15.51 -8.58
C GLY A 424 -17.17 -14.73 -9.47
N LYS A 425 -17.15 -13.38 -9.39
CA LYS A 425 -16.31 -12.52 -10.22
C LYS A 425 -15.47 -11.56 -9.39
N GLU A 426 -14.23 -11.34 -9.83
CA GLU A 426 -13.45 -10.18 -9.44
C GLU A 426 -13.78 -9.02 -10.38
N ARG A 427 -14.02 -7.82 -9.83
CA ARG A 427 -14.34 -6.63 -10.62
C ARG A 427 -13.36 -5.51 -10.30
N ILE A 428 -12.76 -4.93 -11.32
CA ILE A 428 -11.97 -3.71 -11.18
C ILE A 428 -12.86 -2.51 -11.49
N VAL A 429 -13.04 -1.64 -10.52
CA VAL A 429 -13.74 -0.36 -10.59
C VAL A 429 -12.71 0.76 -10.76
N ARG A 430 -12.97 1.67 -11.70
CA ARG A 430 -12.09 2.78 -12.06
C ARG A 430 -12.93 4.06 -12.04
N LEU A 431 -12.68 4.90 -11.05
CA LEU A 431 -13.52 6.06 -10.75
C LEU A 431 -13.05 7.36 -11.41
N SER A 432 -12.16 7.29 -12.39
CA SER A 432 -11.71 8.44 -13.16
C SER A 432 -11.48 8.06 -14.63
N ASP A 433 -11.75 9.01 -15.53
CA ASP A 433 -11.47 8.83 -16.96
C ASP A 433 -10.00 8.50 -17.22
N ARG A 434 -9.10 9.10 -16.44
CA ARG A 434 -7.65 8.83 -16.51
C ARG A 434 -7.32 7.38 -16.20
N MET A 435 -7.89 6.80 -15.14
CA MET A 435 -7.71 5.38 -14.82
C MET A 435 -8.37 4.46 -15.82
N ASN A 436 -9.54 4.84 -16.36
CA ASN A 436 -10.21 4.10 -17.42
C ASN A 436 -9.34 3.96 -18.68
N LEU A 437 -8.57 5.01 -19.02
CA LEU A 437 -7.64 5.01 -20.15
C LEU A 437 -6.40 4.11 -19.94
N LEU A 438 -6.17 3.63 -18.71
CA LEU A 438 -5.03 2.80 -18.32
C LEU A 438 -5.41 1.35 -17.99
N GLU A 439 -6.58 0.88 -18.45
CA GLU A 439 -7.07 -0.47 -18.14
C GLU A 439 -6.05 -1.58 -18.42
N LYS A 440 -5.33 -1.51 -19.54
CA LYS A 440 -4.33 -2.52 -19.93
C LYS A 440 -3.11 -2.45 -19.03
N GLU A 441 -2.63 -1.25 -18.75
CA GLU A 441 -1.48 -0.95 -17.91
C GLU A 441 -1.71 -1.43 -16.47
N ILE A 442 -2.88 -1.11 -15.91
CA ILE A 442 -3.32 -1.56 -14.58
C ILE A 442 -3.40 -3.09 -14.53
N GLY A 443 -4.00 -3.71 -15.56
CA GLY A 443 -4.08 -5.17 -15.66
C GLY A 443 -2.71 -5.83 -15.66
N PHE A 444 -1.78 -5.32 -16.46
CA PHE A 444 -0.40 -5.82 -16.51
C PHE A 444 0.30 -5.66 -15.15
N VAL A 445 0.25 -4.46 -14.56
CA VAL A 445 0.93 -4.17 -13.30
C VAL A 445 0.41 -5.06 -12.17
N ASN A 446 -0.91 -5.27 -12.08
CA ASN A 446 -1.50 -6.18 -11.08
C ASN A 446 -1.01 -7.63 -11.24
N ILE A 447 -0.96 -8.14 -12.48
CA ILE A 447 -0.45 -9.49 -12.76
C ILE A 447 1.04 -9.59 -12.40
N ALA A 448 1.85 -8.63 -12.85
CA ALA A 448 3.28 -8.61 -12.58
C ALA A 448 3.55 -8.54 -11.07
N ASP A 449 2.78 -7.73 -10.34
CA ASP A 449 2.87 -7.59 -8.89
C ASP A 449 2.53 -8.89 -8.15
N MET A 450 1.47 -9.59 -8.57
CA MET A 450 1.11 -10.89 -8.02
C MET A 450 2.24 -11.91 -8.24
N VAL A 451 2.80 -11.97 -9.44
CA VAL A 451 3.91 -12.90 -9.77
C VAL A 451 5.14 -12.62 -8.90
N ILE A 452 5.60 -11.38 -8.81
CA ILE A 452 6.79 -11.05 -8.00
C ILE A 452 6.53 -11.22 -6.50
N SER A 453 5.33 -10.89 -6.02
CA SER A 453 4.92 -11.12 -4.62
C SER A 453 5.08 -12.58 -4.27
N LYS A 454 4.55 -13.47 -5.13
CA LYS A 454 4.65 -14.92 -4.93
C LYS A 454 6.07 -15.47 -5.02
N ILE A 455 6.88 -14.96 -5.96
CA ILE A 455 8.25 -15.46 -6.15
C ILE A 455 9.19 -14.98 -5.04
N PHE A 456 9.13 -13.70 -4.67
CA PHE A 456 10.16 -13.05 -3.86
C PHE A 456 9.73 -12.70 -2.44
N PHE A 457 8.43 -12.54 -2.19
CA PHE A 457 7.92 -11.98 -0.93
C PHE A 457 6.97 -12.91 -0.17
N ASP A 458 6.47 -13.99 -0.78
CA ASP A 458 5.56 -14.95 -0.14
C ASP A 458 6.31 -15.97 0.72
N GLN A 459 6.06 -15.92 2.03
CA GLN A 459 6.56 -16.89 3.02
C GLN A 459 5.67 -18.16 3.08
N ASP A 460 4.42 -18.09 2.62
CA ASP A 460 3.38 -19.13 2.75
C ASP A 460 3.22 -20.02 1.51
N PHE A 461 4.08 -19.86 0.49
CA PHE A 461 4.07 -20.63 -0.77
C PHE A 461 3.94 -22.16 -0.57
N ALA A 462 4.38 -22.68 0.58
CA ALA A 462 4.31 -24.10 0.92
C ALA A 462 2.93 -24.59 1.43
N LEU A 463 2.00 -23.71 1.83
CA LEU A 463 0.94 -24.08 2.78
C LEU A 463 -0.49 -24.24 2.22
N SER A 464 -0.85 -23.73 1.03
CA SER A 464 -2.22 -23.92 0.49
C SER A 464 -2.31 -24.20 -1.02
N GLN A 465 -3.20 -25.13 -1.42
CA GLN A 465 -3.47 -25.45 -2.83
C GLN A 465 -4.04 -24.25 -3.62
N ALA A 466 -4.88 -23.43 -2.99
CA ALA A 466 -5.46 -22.24 -3.62
C ALA A 466 -4.39 -21.21 -4.03
N SER A 467 -3.34 -21.04 -3.23
CA SER A 467 -2.23 -20.13 -3.56
C SER A 467 -1.37 -20.65 -4.71
N LYS A 468 -1.21 -21.98 -4.81
CA LYS A 468 -0.50 -22.63 -5.94
C LYS A 468 -1.27 -22.47 -7.25
N ALA A 469 -2.59 -22.68 -7.23
CA ALA A 469 -3.45 -22.50 -8.40
C ALA A 469 -3.39 -21.05 -8.92
N ARG A 470 -3.57 -20.05 -8.04
CA ARG A 470 -3.47 -18.63 -8.44
C ARG A 470 -2.11 -18.25 -9.01
N LEU A 471 -1.01 -18.80 -8.49
CA LEU A 471 0.31 -18.58 -9.09
C LEU A 471 0.44 -19.27 -10.45
N SER A 472 -0.04 -20.50 -10.59
CA SER A 472 -0.03 -21.19 -11.90
C SER A 472 -0.76 -20.35 -12.93
N ASP A 473 -1.99 -19.92 -12.62
CA ASP A 473 -2.80 -19.07 -13.50
C ASP A 473 -2.08 -17.75 -13.82
N ALA A 474 -1.44 -17.13 -12.81
CA ALA A 474 -0.66 -15.90 -12.98
C ALA A 474 0.53 -16.09 -13.92
N VAL A 475 1.33 -17.13 -13.71
CA VAL A 475 2.50 -17.41 -14.54
C VAL A 475 2.05 -17.85 -15.93
N GLU A 476 1.02 -18.69 -16.05
CA GLU A 476 0.42 -19.10 -17.32
C GLU A 476 -0.10 -17.89 -18.11
N SER A 477 -0.68 -16.90 -17.44
CA SER A 477 -1.08 -15.64 -18.10
C SER A 477 0.10 -14.86 -18.67
N VAL A 478 1.31 -15.06 -18.13
CA VAL A 478 2.57 -14.42 -18.54
C VAL A 478 3.32 -15.23 -19.62
N VAL A 479 3.41 -16.56 -19.48
CA VAL A 479 4.24 -17.43 -20.35
C VAL A 479 3.44 -18.34 -21.28
N GLY A 480 2.12 -18.40 -21.13
CA GLY A 480 1.20 -19.27 -21.87
C GLY A 480 1.10 -20.70 -21.33
N HIS A 481 -0.08 -21.32 -21.49
CA HIS A 481 -0.43 -22.66 -20.98
C HIS A 481 0.48 -23.81 -21.46
N GLN A 482 1.24 -23.63 -22.54
CA GLN A 482 2.09 -24.69 -23.09
C GLN A 482 3.43 -24.86 -22.37
N CYS A 483 3.77 -23.94 -21.46
CA CYS A 483 5.12 -23.87 -20.86
C CYS A 483 5.22 -24.42 -19.43
N ILE A 484 4.12 -24.79 -18.77
CA ILE A 484 4.13 -25.16 -17.35
C ILE A 484 3.57 -26.58 -17.16
N SER A 485 4.45 -27.54 -16.85
CA SER A 485 4.07 -28.69 -16.02
C SER A 485 4.74 -28.50 -14.66
N LEU A 486 3.95 -28.18 -13.64
CA LEU A 486 4.44 -28.13 -12.26
C LEU A 486 4.70 -29.54 -11.72
#